data_AF-A0A2P8K6Y3-F1
#
_entry.id   AF-A0A2P8K6Y3-F1
#
_cell.length_a   1.000
_cell.length_b   1.000
_cell.length_c   1.000
_cell.angle_alpha   90.00
_cell.angle_beta   90.00
_cell.angle_gamma   90.00
#
_symmetry.space_group_name_H-M   'P 1'
#
loop_
_entity.id
_entity.type
_entity.pdbx_description
1 polymer ?
#
loop_
_entity_poly.entity_id
_entity_poly.type
_entity_poly.pdbx_seq_one_letter_code
_entity_poly.pdbx_strand_id
1 'polypeptide(L)'
;VDMMTLGGLALAVGILVDEATVTIENIHNHLARGKKLAEAALDGTNEILKPALLTMLCILSVFIPSFFMNGVARALFVPLTLAVGFSIIGSFILSRTLVPVLVTWLLAKGEVEYSSDRAFAKFRDWYGNRLAGIFRIKKTVIA
;
A
#
# COMPACT_ATOMS: atom_id res chain seq x y z
N VAL A 1 -24.52 2.85 -13.79
CA VAL A 1 -23.11 3.14 -13.48
C VAL A 1 -22.84 4.50 -14.06
N ASP A 2 -22.56 5.48 -13.20
CA ASP A 2 -22.45 6.89 -13.61
C ASP A 2 -21.01 7.36 -13.46
N MET A 3 -20.63 8.42 -14.19
CA MET A 3 -19.25 8.92 -14.23
C MET A 3 -18.68 9.21 -12.83
N MET A 4 -19.52 9.65 -11.88
CA MET A 4 -19.09 9.91 -10.50
C MET A 4 -18.73 8.63 -9.73
N THR A 5 -19.47 7.54 -9.94
CA THR A 5 -19.15 6.23 -9.34
C THR A 5 -17.89 5.61 -9.96
N LEU A 6 -17.71 5.77 -11.28
CA LEU A 6 -16.48 5.35 -11.97
C LEU A 6 -15.27 6.17 -11.52
N GLY A 7 -15.44 7.48 -11.27
CA GLY A 7 -14.39 8.33 -10.72
C GLY A 7 -13.96 7.90 -9.31
N GLY A 8 -14.91 7.51 -8.46
CA GLY A 8 -14.61 6.92 -7.15
C GLY A 8 -13.86 5.59 -7.23
N LEU A 9 -14.27 4.70 -8.13
CA LEU A 9 -13.53 3.45 -8.37
C LEU A 9 -12.11 3.70 -8.89
N ALA A 10 -11.93 4.64 -9.82
CA ALA A 10 -10.62 4.99 -10.36
C ALA A 10 -9.66 5.52 -9.26
N LEU A 11 -10.15 6.36 -8.35
CA LEU A 11 -9.39 6.81 -7.18
C LEU A 11 -8.99 5.61 -6.30
N ALA A 12 -9.94 4.72 -6.05
CA ALA A 12 -9.74 3.58 -5.15
C ALA A 12 -8.71 2.56 -5.67
N VAL A 13 -8.47 2.47 -6.99
CA VAL A 13 -7.45 1.57 -7.56
C VAL A 13 -6.07 1.85 -6.98
N GLY A 14 -5.68 3.13 -6.85
CA GLY A 14 -4.37 3.50 -6.29
C GLY A 14 -4.20 3.01 -4.85
N ILE A 15 -5.23 3.19 -4.03
CA ILE A 15 -5.26 2.74 -2.63
C ILE A 15 -5.27 1.21 -2.55
N LEU A 16 -5.97 0.55 -3.47
CA LEU A 16 -6.04 -0.91 -3.52
C LEU A 16 -4.67 -1.54 -3.82
N VAL A 17 -3.93 -0.98 -4.78
CA VAL A 17 -2.59 -1.46 -5.13
C VAL A 17 -1.59 -1.19 -4.01
N ASP A 18 -1.71 -0.08 -3.29
CA ASP A 18 -0.87 0.25 -2.14
C ASP A 18 -0.97 -0.80 -1.02
N GLU A 19 -2.19 -1.14 -0.59
CA GLU A 19 -2.43 -2.15 0.45
C GLU A 19 -1.89 -3.54 0.10
N ALA A 20 -1.97 -3.93 -1.18
CA ALA A 20 -1.40 -5.18 -1.66
C ALA A 20 0.14 -5.13 -1.68
N THR A 21 0.71 -4.01 -2.14
CA THR A 21 2.15 -3.82 -2.28
C THR A 21 2.85 -3.86 -0.92
N VAL A 22 2.31 -3.15 0.07
CA VAL A 22 2.85 -3.16 1.44
C VAL A 22 2.82 -4.56 2.06
N THR A 23 1.78 -5.34 1.78
CA THR A 23 1.68 -6.74 2.24
C THR A 23 2.74 -7.63 1.59
N ILE A 24 2.91 -7.51 0.28
CA ILE A 24 3.94 -8.27 -0.45
C ILE A 24 5.34 -7.88 0.03
N GLU A 25 5.60 -6.58 0.21
CA GLU A 25 6.89 -6.07 0.67
C GLU A 25 7.22 -6.58 2.08
N ASN A 26 6.25 -6.59 3.00
CA ASN A 26 6.53 -7.10 4.34
C ASN A 26 6.76 -8.61 4.35
N ILE A 27 5.97 -9.39 3.61
CA ILE A 27 6.21 -10.83 3.46
C ILE A 27 7.61 -11.08 2.86
N HIS A 28 8.01 -10.30 1.86
CA HIS A 28 9.33 -10.39 1.28
C HIS A 28 10.44 -10.06 2.27
N ASN A 29 10.29 -9.00 3.07
CA ASN A 29 11.24 -8.63 4.11
C ASN A 29 11.39 -9.76 5.15
N HIS A 30 10.31 -10.46 5.52
CA HIS A 30 10.39 -11.65 6.38
C HIS A 30 11.08 -12.84 5.70
N LEU A 31 10.85 -13.06 4.41
CA LEU A 31 11.57 -14.07 3.61
C LEU A 31 13.07 -13.77 3.51
N ALA A 32 13.45 -12.50 3.27
CA ALA A 32 14.85 -12.06 3.20
C ALA A 32 15.60 -12.23 4.53
N ARG A 33 14.87 -12.26 5.66
CA ARG A 33 15.39 -12.58 6.99
C ARG A 33 15.55 -14.09 7.24
N GLY A 34 15.25 -14.94 6.24
CA GLY A 34 15.44 -16.38 6.30
C GLY A 34 14.27 -17.18 6.88
N LYS A 35 13.10 -16.57 7.10
CA LYS A 35 11.90 -17.29 7.55
C LYS A 35 11.34 -18.18 6.44
N LYS A 36 10.67 -19.26 6.84
CA LYS A 36 9.95 -20.15 5.90
C LYS A 36 8.78 -19.39 5.27
N LEU A 37 8.43 -19.73 4.03
CA LEU A 37 7.38 -19.04 3.25
C LEU A 37 6.03 -18.91 3.98
N ALA A 38 5.55 -19.97 4.61
CA ALA A 38 4.30 -19.94 5.35
C ALA A 38 4.37 -19.03 6.60
N GLU A 39 5.50 -19.05 7.30
CA GLU A 39 5.73 -18.23 8.50
C GLU A 39 5.91 -16.75 8.13
N ALA A 40 6.66 -16.46 7.06
CA ALA A 40 6.83 -15.12 6.53
C ALA A 40 5.50 -14.51 6.05
N ALA A 41 4.63 -15.31 5.43
CA ALA A 41 3.29 -14.87 5.00
C ALA A 41 2.41 -14.50 6.20
N LEU A 42 2.39 -15.32 7.25
CA LEU A 42 1.60 -15.07 8.45
C LEU A 42 2.10 -13.86 9.25
N ASP A 43 3.40 -13.85 9.58
CA ASP A 43 4.00 -12.78 10.37
C ASP A 43 4.00 -11.45 9.61
N GLY A 44 4.30 -11.52 8.31
CA GLY A 44 4.31 -10.35 7.43
C GLY A 44 2.94 -9.67 7.36
N THR A 45 1.86 -10.46 7.31
CA THR A 45 0.49 -9.94 7.28
C THR A 45 0.05 -9.41 8.65
N ASN A 46 0.42 -10.08 9.74
CA ASN A 46 0.01 -9.69 11.10
C ASN A 46 0.65 -8.38 11.57
N GLU A 47 1.91 -8.13 11.22
CA GLU A 47 2.64 -6.94 11.63
C GLU A 47 2.02 -5.64 11.08
N ILE A 48 1.55 -5.69 9.83
CA ILE A 48 0.97 -4.54 9.14
C ILE A 48 -0.54 -4.38 9.37
N LEU A 49 -1.18 -5.31 10.07
CA LEU A 49 -2.63 -5.30 10.26
C LEU A 49 -3.11 -4.02 10.97
N LYS A 50 -2.45 -3.66 12.07
CA LYS A 50 -2.78 -2.47 12.86
C LYS A 50 -2.54 -1.15 12.08
N PRO A 51 -1.35 -0.90 11.50
CA PRO A 51 -1.14 0.35 10.77
C PRO A 51 -2.07 0.47 9.56
N ALA A 52 -2.35 -0.61 8.83
CA ALA A 52 -3.27 -0.57 7.70
C ALA A 52 -4.73 -0.28 8.10
N LEU A 53 -5.20 -0.83 9.22
CA LEU A 53 -6.52 -0.48 9.76
C LEU A 53 -6.61 1.02 10.08
N LEU A 54 -5.55 1.60 10.65
CA LEU A 54 -5.51 3.04 10.93
C LEU A 54 -5.52 3.88 9.65
N THR A 55 -4.74 3.48 8.64
CA THR A 55 -4.72 4.14 7.33
C THR A 55 -6.10 4.09 6.67
N MET A 56 -6.75 2.92 6.67
CA MET A 56 -8.12 2.76 6.17
C MET A 56 -9.09 3.71 6.88
N LEU A 57 -9.09 3.75 8.22
CA LEU A 57 -9.97 4.61 8.99
C LEU A 57 -9.69 6.10 8.73
N CYS A 58 -8.42 6.48 8.55
CA CYS A 58 -8.01 7.83 8.19
C CYS A 58 -8.61 8.24 6.84
N ILE A 59 -8.46 7.38 5.81
CA ILE A 59 -9.01 7.65 4.48
C ILE A 59 -10.54 7.76 4.53
N LEU A 60 -11.21 6.85 5.22
CA LEU A 60 -12.67 6.90 5.39
C LEU A 60 -13.12 8.20 6.08
N SER A 61 -12.35 8.65 7.08
CA SER A 61 -12.64 9.88 7.84
C SER A 61 -12.62 11.13 6.96
N VAL A 62 -11.73 11.20 5.96
CA VAL A 62 -11.65 12.31 5.00
C VAL A 62 -12.94 12.44 4.18
N PHE A 63 -13.68 11.35 3.99
CA PHE A 63 -14.92 11.37 3.23
C PHE A 63 -16.19 11.57 4.07
N ILE A 64 -16.13 11.52 5.40
CA ILE A 64 -17.27 11.76 6.30
C ILE A 64 -17.96 13.12 6.02
N PRO A 65 -17.24 14.24 5.79
CA PRO A 65 -17.85 15.54 5.52
C PRO A 65 -18.79 15.55 4.31
N SER A 66 -18.59 14.64 3.34
CA SER A 66 -19.39 14.56 2.11
C SER A 66 -20.88 14.34 2.38
N PHE A 67 -21.23 13.65 3.48
CA PHE A 67 -22.61 13.36 3.86
C PHE A 67 -23.37 14.61 4.36
N PHE A 68 -22.65 15.64 4.81
CA PHE A 68 -23.23 16.90 5.30
C PHE A 68 -23.40 17.94 4.20
N MET A 69 -22.91 17.67 2.98
CA MET A 69 -23.03 18.58 1.85
C MET A 69 -24.50 18.67 1.38
N ASN A 70 -24.86 19.80 0.78
CA ASN A 70 -26.20 20.04 0.23
C ASN A 70 -26.14 20.43 -1.26
N GLY A 71 -27.25 20.23 -1.97
CA GLY A 71 -27.40 20.61 -3.38
C GLY A 71 -26.57 19.75 -4.35
N VAL A 72 -26.08 20.37 -5.42
CA VAL A 72 -25.35 19.69 -6.51
C VAL A 72 -24.09 18.99 -6.01
N ALA A 73 -23.39 19.58 -5.03
CA ALA A 73 -22.18 18.98 -4.48
C ALA A 73 -22.46 17.62 -3.84
N ARG A 74 -23.58 17.47 -3.11
CA ARG A 74 -23.99 16.19 -2.51
C ARG A 74 -24.22 15.11 -3.58
N ALA A 75 -24.87 15.47 -4.69
CA ALA A 75 -25.16 14.55 -5.78
C ALA A 75 -23.89 14.03 -6.49
N LEU A 76 -22.80 14.78 -6.44
CA LEU A 76 -21.51 14.41 -7.04
C LEU A 76 -20.63 13.62 -6.06
N PHE A 77 -20.52 14.07 -4.81
CA PHE A 77 -19.58 13.51 -3.84
C PHE A 77 -20.08 12.26 -3.13
N VAL A 78 -21.37 12.16 -2.78
CA VAL A 78 -21.91 10.97 -2.10
C VAL A 78 -21.68 9.67 -2.88
N PRO A 79 -22.00 9.57 -4.19
CA PRO A 79 -21.74 8.34 -4.95
C PRO A 79 -20.25 8.03 -5.07
N LEU A 80 -19.39 9.05 -5.16
CA LEU A 80 -17.94 8.89 -5.19
C LEU A 80 -17.40 8.35 -3.85
N THR A 81 -17.83 8.95 -2.74
CA THR A 81 -17.45 8.53 -1.38
C THR A 81 -17.90 7.11 -1.10
N LEU A 82 -19.12 6.74 -1.49
CA LEU A 82 -19.61 5.37 -1.31
C LEU A 82 -18.77 4.36 -2.10
N ALA A 83 -18.46 4.66 -3.36
CA ALA A 83 -17.63 3.79 -4.19
C ALA A 83 -16.22 3.59 -3.59
N VAL A 84 -15.57 4.67 -3.15
CA VAL A 84 -14.26 4.60 -2.49
C VAL A 84 -14.34 3.82 -1.18
N GLY A 85 -15.34 4.12 -0.34
CA GLY A 85 -15.51 3.48 0.96
C GLY A 85 -15.68 1.96 0.86
N PHE A 86 -16.56 1.49 -0.03
CA PHE A 86 -16.73 0.05 -0.26
C PHE A 86 -15.46 -0.59 -0.87
N SER A 87 -14.79 0.10 -1.78
CA SER A 87 -13.58 -0.41 -2.42
C SER A 87 -12.43 -0.56 -1.43
N ILE A 88 -12.24 0.37 -0.49
CA ILE A 88 -11.17 0.29 0.51
C ILE A 88 -11.43 -0.84 1.50
N ILE A 89 -12.66 -1.00 1.98
CA ILE A 89 -13.01 -2.10 2.89
C ILE A 89 -12.79 -3.44 2.18
N GLY A 90 -13.22 -3.55 0.92
CA GLY A 90 -12.97 -4.73 0.09
C GLY A 90 -11.48 -5.00 -0.11
N SER A 91 -10.71 -3.97 -0.44
CA SER A 91 -9.25 -4.05 -0.59
C SER A 91 -8.57 -4.54 0.69
N PHE A 92 -8.97 -4.01 1.84
CA PHE A 92 -8.41 -4.41 3.13
C PHE A 92 -8.58 -5.92 3.36
N ILE A 93 -9.77 -6.46 3.12
CA ILE A 93 -10.07 -7.90 3.26
C ILE A 93 -9.29 -8.72 2.22
N LEU A 94 -9.31 -8.31 0.95
CA LEU A 94 -8.63 -9.03 -0.13
C LEU A 94 -7.11 -9.04 0.07
N SER A 95 -6.52 -7.94 0.51
CA SER A 95 -5.08 -7.85 0.76
C SER A 95 -4.64 -8.77 1.90
N ARG A 96 -5.49 -9.07 2.90
CA ARG A 96 -5.12 -9.96 4.01
C ARG A 96 -5.39 -11.43 3.73
N THR A 97 -6.27 -11.72 2.79
CA THR A 97 -6.69 -13.10 2.47
C THR A 97 -6.09 -13.58 1.17
N LEU A 98 -6.33 -12.85 0.08
CA LEU A 98 -5.95 -13.23 -1.28
C LEU A 98 -4.43 -13.09 -1.48
N VAL A 99 -3.84 -11.96 -1.08
CA VAL A 99 -2.42 -11.67 -1.37
C VAL A 99 -1.48 -12.70 -0.72
N PRO A 100 -1.59 -13.05 0.59
CA PRO A 100 -0.69 -14.03 1.19
C PRO A 100 -0.85 -15.43 0.57
N VAL A 101 -2.07 -15.81 0.19
CA VAL A 101 -2.34 -17.07 -0.51
C VAL A 101 -1.70 -17.08 -1.90
N LEU A 102 -1.81 -15.98 -2.65
CA LEU A 102 -1.19 -15.88 -3.98
C LEU A 102 0.33 -15.88 -3.91
N VAL A 103 0.93 -15.14 -2.96
CA VAL A 103 2.38 -15.12 -2.76
C VAL A 103 2.89 -16.52 -2.42
N THR A 104 2.24 -17.23 -1.49
CA THR A 104 2.66 -18.60 -1.14
C THR A 104 2.52 -19.57 -2.31
N TRP A 105 1.46 -19.46 -3.12
CA TRP A 105 1.24 -20.33 -4.28
C TRP A 105 2.20 -20.06 -5.44
N LEU A 106 2.46 -18.78 -5.76
CA LEU A 106 3.35 -18.37 -6.85
C LEU A 106 4.82 -18.64 -6.52
N LEU A 107 5.26 -18.35 -5.28
CA LEU A 107 6.63 -18.65 -4.86
C LEU A 107 6.86 -20.17 -4.72
N ALA A 108 5.86 -20.95 -4.30
CA ALA A 108 5.96 -22.41 -4.26
C ALA A 108 6.14 -23.03 -5.65
N LYS A 109 5.67 -22.38 -6.72
CA LYS A 109 5.87 -22.80 -8.11
C LYS A 109 7.21 -22.39 -8.71
N GLY A 110 8.03 -21.61 -7.99
CA GLY A 110 9.32 -21.10 -8.50
C GLY A 110 9.16 -20.05 -9.61
N GLU A 111 7.97 -19.48 -9.79
CA GLU A 111 7.67 -18.50 -10.87
C GLU A 111 8.12 -17.06 -10.54
N VAL A 112 8.72 -16.84 -9.37
CA VAL A 112 9.22 -15.52 -8.94
C VAL A 112 10.75 -15.53 -8.96
N GLU A 113 11.32 -15.30 -10.13
CA GLU A 113 12.75 -15.06 -10.30
C GLU A 113 13.06 -13.61 -9.91
N TYR A 114 13.83 -13.45 -8.83
CA TYR A 114 14.18 -12.14 -8.29
C TYR A 114 15.16 -11.42 -9.22
N SER A 115 14.66 -10.52 -10.06
CA SER A 115 15.50 -9.51 -10.71
C SER A 115 15.91 -8.48 -9.65
N SER A 116 16.99 -8.76 -8.93
CA SER A 116 17.78 -7.69 -8.31
C SER A 116 18.32 -6.83 -9.45
N ASP A 117 17.56 -5.82 -9.86
CA ASP A 117 17.98 -4.90 -10.91
C ASP A 117 19.31 -4.26 -10.51
N ARG A 118 20.38 -4.68 -11.20
CA ARG A 118 21.75 -4.13 -11.02
C ARG A 118 21.76 -2.60 -11.15
N ALA A 119 20.81 -2.03 -11.88
CA ALA A 119 20.58 -0.59 -11.98
C ALA A 119 20.16 0.03 -10.63
N PHE A 120 19.26 -0.61 -9.89
CA PHE A 120 18.79 -0.14 -8.58
C PHE A 120 19.89 -0.25 -7.51
N ALA A 121 20.69 -1.32 -7.55
CA ALA A 121 21.85 -1.46 -6.68
C ALA A 121 22.89 -0.35 -6.89
N LYS A 122 23.23 -0.04 -8.15
CA LYS A 122 24.16 1.07 -8.48
C LYS A 122 23.60 2.43 -8.06
N PHE A 123 22.29 2.65 -8.22
CA PHE A 123 21.63 3.89 -7.81
C PHE A 123 21.66 4.08 -6.29
N ARG A 124 21.39 3.00 -5.53
CA ARG A 124 21.49 2.99 -4.06
C ARG A 124 22.89 3.37 -3.58
N ASP A 125 23.93 2.81 -4.17
CA ASP A 125 25.32 3.06 -3.76
C ASP A 125 25.74 4.50 -4.08
N TRP A 126 25.30 5.05 -5.22
CA TRP A 126 25.50 6.45 -5.57
C TRP A 126 24.77 7.39 -4.59
N TYR A 127 23.50 7.11 -4.29
CA TYR A 127 22.68 7.91 -3.39
C TYR A 127 23.22 7.88 -1.95
N GLY A 128 23.64 6.71 -1.46
CA GLY A 128 24.26 6.55 -0.15
C GLY A 128 25.56 7.35 -0.01
N ASN A 129 26.42 7.34 -1.03
CA ASN A 129 27.65 8.14 -1.03
C ASN A 129 27.39 9.65 -1.08
N ARG A 130 26.30 10.09 -1.72
CA ARG A 130 25.89 11.51 -1.76
C ARG A 130 25.26 11.95 -0.44
N LEU A 131 24.39 11.14 0.15
CA LEU A 131 23.80 11.40 1.46
C LEU A 131 24.84 11.44 2.57
N ALA A 132 25.80 10.52 2.58
CA ALA A 132 26.90 10.52 3.57
C ALA A 132 27.74 11.81 3.50
N GLY A 133 27.89 12.40 2.31
CA GLY A 133 28.50 13.72 2.12
C GLY A 133 27.67 14.86 2.69
N ILE A 134 26.34 14.80 2.54
CA ILE A 134 25.40 15.83 3.02
C ILE A 134 25.23 15.78 4.55
N PHE A 135 25.19 14.59 5.16
CA PHE A 135 25.11 14.43 6.62
C PHE A 135 26.36 14.90 7.38
N ARG A 136 27.51 15.13 6.70
CA ARG A 136 28.68 15.81 7.29
C ARG A 136 28.48 17.32 7.44
N ILE A 137 27.50 17.91 6.77
CA ILE A 137 27.17 19.35 6.83
C ILE A 137 25.94 19.53 7.74
N LYS A 138 26.07 19.14 9.02
CA LYS A 138 24.97 19.22 10.02
C LYS A 138 24.45 20.64 10.31
N LYS A 139 25.08 21.69 9.80
CA LYS A 139 24.77 23.09 10.16
C LYS A 139 23.73 23.78 9.26
N THR A 140 23.29 23.20 8.15
CA THR A 140 22.39 23.88 7.19
C THR A 140 20.96 23.32 7.19
N VAL A 141 20.71 22.16 7.81
CA VAL A 141 19.39 21.49 7.77
C VAL A 141 18.51 21.83 9.00
N ILE A 142 19.05 22.59 9.97
CA ILE A 142 18.31 23.08 11.15
C ILE A 142 18.53 24.60 11.32
N ALA A 143 18.63 25.35 10.23
CA ALA A 143 18.64 26.82 10.27
C ALA A 143 17.49 27.37 9.43
#